data_AF-I9TVZ8-F1
#
_entry.id   AF-I9TVZ8-F1
#
_cell.length_a   1.000
_cell.length_b   1.000
_cell.length_c   1.000
_cell.angle_alpha   90.00
_cell.angle_beta   90.00
_cell.angle_gamma   90.00
#
_symmetry.space_group_name_H-M   'P 1'
#
loop_
_entity.id
_entity.type
_entity.pdbx_description
1 polymer ?
#
loop_
_entity_poly.entity_id
_entity_poly.type
_entity_poly.pdbx_seq_one_letter_code
_entity_poly.pdbx_strand_id
1 'polypeptide(L)'
;MVTPKEIIELIESLPNSEYHIYTDERGVTVTSEWLVGNFAGMGFVAATKEDAAQRLIDYLDRHIKHDSIVGDIVCKSGYPDLKRVKEYCNNTFID
;
A
#
# COMPACT_ATOMS: atom_id res chain seq x y z
N MET A 1 -7.69 -1.80 13.09
CA MET A 1 -6.29 -1.63 12.70
C MET A 1 -6.03 -2.66 11.63
N VAL A 2 -5.45 -2.23 10.50
CA VAL A 2 -5.11 -3.13 9.40
C VAL A 2 -3.94 -4.01 9.84
N THR A 3 -4.02 -5.31 9.57
CA THR A 3 -2.91 -6.24 9.80
C THR A 3 -2.05 -6.41 8.56
N PRO A 4 -0.76 -6.82 8.71
CA PRO A 4 0.09 -7.16 7.57
C PRO A 4 -0.54 -8.18 6.63
N LYS A 5 -1.24 -9.18 7.17
CA LYS A 5 -1.92 -10.18 6.36
C LYS A 5 -3.01 -9.57 5.47
N GLU A 6 -3.87 -8.73 6.04
CA GLU A 6 -4.97 -8.12 5.30
C GLU A 6 -4.48 -7.15 4.20
N ILE A 7 -3.43 -6.36 4.46
CA ILE A 7 -2.88 -5.45 3.44
C ILE A 7 -2.18 -6.24 2.33
N ILE A 8 -1.48 -7.34 2.66
CA ILE A 8 -0.84 -8.23 1.68
C ILE A 8 -1.92 -8.86 0.79
N GLU A 9 -2.97 -9.44 1.37
CA GLU A 9 -4.08 -10.04 0.62
C GLU A 9 -4.78 -9.02 -0.30
N LEU A 10 -4.89 -7.76 0.14
CA LEU A 10 -5.41 -6.69 -0.71
C LEU A 10 -4.50 -6.46 -1.92
N ILE A 11 -3.20 -6.21 -1.69
CA ILE A 11 -2.23 -5.90 -2.74
C ILE A 11 -2.10 -7.06 -3.74
N GLU A 12 -2.04 -8.29 -3.26
CA GLU A 12 -2.00 -9.50 -4.09
C GLU A 12 -3.29 -9.70 -4.92
N SER A 13 -4.39 -9.06 -4.52
CA SER A 13 -5.64 -9.09 -5.29
C SER A 13 -5.75 -8.02 -6.37
N LEU A 14 -4.79 -7.08 -6.45
CA LEU A 14 -4.75 -6.02 -7.46
C LEU A 14 -4.02 -6.49 -8.74
N PRO A 15 -4.32 -5.88 -9.91
CA PRO A 15 -3.55 -6.13 -11.13
C PRO A 15 -2.06 -5.82 -10.94
N ASN A 16 -1.20 -6.63 -11.56
CA ASN A 16 0.25 -6.50 -11.55
C ASN A 16 0.87 -6.44 -10.13
N SER A 17 0.30 -7.17 -9.17
CA SER A 17 0.77 -7.24 -7.78
C SER A 17 2.25 -7.59 -7.61
N GLU A 18 2.86 -8.26 -8.60
CA GLU A 18 4.28 -8.59 -8.66
C GLU A 18 5.19 -7.36 -8.72
N TYR A 19 4.69 -6.19 -9.16
CA TYR A 19 5.44 -4.93 -9.10
C TYR A 19 5.34 -4.25 -7.73
N HIS A 20 4.39 -4.67 -6.89
CA HIS A 20 4.12 -4.06 -5.59
C HIS A 20 4.68 -4.87 -4.42
N ILE A 21 4.88 -6.18 -4.62
CA ILE A 21 5.53 -7.07 -3.67
C ILE A 21 6.56 -7.92 -4.41
N TYR A 22 7.84 -7.69 -4.13
CA TYR A 22 8.94 -8.43 -4.77
C TYR A 22 10.10 -8.68 -3.80
N THR A 23 10.98 -9.60 -4.15
CA THR A 23 12.15 -9.97 -3.34
C THR A 23 13.42 -9.80 -4.16
N ASP A 24 14.43 -9.16 -3.57
CA ASP A 24 15.76 -9.03 -4.13
C ASP A 24 16.84 -9.32 -3.06
N GLU A 25 18.11 -9.07 -3.38
CA GLU A 25 19.26 -9.24 -2.49
C GLU A 25 19.18 -8.45 -1.16
N ARG A 26 18.30 -7.45 -1.06
CA ARG A 26 18.09 -6.61 0.14
C ARG A 26 16.94 -7.12 1.01
N GLY A 27 16.12 -8.04 0.51
CA GLY A 27 14.99 -8.62 1.22
C GLY A 27 13.66 -8.51 0.46
N VAL A 28 12.56 -8.60 1.20
CA VAL A 28 11.21 -8.43 0.66
C VAL A 28 10.85 -6.96 0.68
N THR A 29 10.45 -6.43 -0.47
CA THR A 29 9.94 -5.07 -0.64
C THR A 29 8.42 -5.10 -0.81
N VAL A 30 7.72 -4.26 -0.06
CA VAL A 30 6.32 -3.90 -0.30
C VAL A 30 6.28 -2.40 -0.60
N THR A 31 5.71 -1.99 -1.73
CA THR A 31 5.65 -0.56 -2.11
C THR A 31 4.29 0.05 -1.75
N SER A 32 4.21 1.38 -1.61
CA SER A 32 2.92 2.10 -1.51
C SER A 32 2.34 2.49 -2.88
N GLU A 33 3.03 2.20 -3.97
CA GLU A 33 2.71 2.70 -5.32
C GLU A 33 1.34 2.25 -5.82
N TRP A 34 0.89 1.06 -5.41
CA TRP A 34 -0.45 0.54 -5.70
C TRP A 34 -1.58 1.45 -5.19
N LEU A 35 -1.30 2.30 -4.20
CA LEU A 35 -2.25 3.23 -3.61
C LEU A 35 -1.97 4.68 -4.02
N VAL A 36 -0.72 5.12 -3.87
CA VAL A 36 -0.33 6.55 -3.98
C VAL A 36 0.26 6.92 -5.33
N GLY A 37 0.43 5.95 -6.22
CA GLY A 37 1.06 6.11 -7.54
C GLY A 37 2.59 6.27 -7.48
N ASN A 38 3.25 6.01 -8.59
CA ASN A 38 4.72 5.94 -8.69
C ASN A 38 5.44 7.24 -8.31
N PHE A 39 4.81 8.40 -8.51
CA PHE A 39 5.45 9.69 -8.20
C PHE A 39 5.55 9.96 -6.69
N ALA A 40 4.62 9.43 -5.90
CA ALA A 40 4.58 9.59 -4.44
C ALA A 40 4.92 8.28 -3.69
N GLY A 41 5.26 7.23 -4.44
CA GLY A 41 5.52 5.89 -3.94
C GLY A 41 6.77 5.77 -3.09
N MET A 42 6.75 4.84 -2.15
CA MET A 42 7.90 4.45 -1.35
C MET A 42 7.94 2.92 -1.21
N GLY A 43 9.13 2.35 -1.33
CA GLY A 43 9.39 0.94 -1.05
C GLY A 43 9.79 0.71 0.41
N PHE A 44 9.20 -0.30 1.05
CA PHE A 44 9.51 -0.70 2.41
C PHE A 44 10.16 -2.09 2.38
N VAL A 45 11.43 -2.16 2.77
CA VAL A 45 12.24 -3.39 2.67
C VAL A 45 12.42 -4.03 4.04
N ALA A 46 12.17 -5.34 4.16
CA ALA A 46 12.43 -6.11 5.37
C ALA A 46 12.82 -7.56 5.06
N ALA A 47 13.18 -8.33 6.09
CA ALA A 47 13.53 -9.74 5.94
C ALA A 47 12.32 -10.62 5.57
N THR A 48 11.12 -10.23 6.01
CA THR A 48 9.85 -10.93 5.75
C THR A 48 8.85 -10.01 5.07
N LYS A 49 7.86 -10.62 4.38
CA LYS A 49 6.78 -9.88 3.72
C LYS A 49 5.92 -9.14 4.74
N GLU A 50 5.66 -9.75 5.88
CA GLU A 50 4.86 -9.20 6.97
C GLU A 50 5.54 -8.00 7.63
N ASP A 51 6.85 -8.04 7.84
CA ASP A 51 7.59 -6.90 8.42
C ASP A 51 7.63 -5.71 7.44
N ALA A 52 7.78 -5.98 6.14
CA ALA A 52 7.73 -4.95 5.11
C ALA A 52 6.33 -4.32 5.02
N ALA A 53 5.28 -5.16 5.06
CA ALA A 53 3.89 -4.73 5.09
C ALA A 53 3.56 -3.94 6.37
N GLN A 54 4.11 -4.30 7.52
CA GLN A 54 3.93 -3.53 8.76
C GLN A 54 4.52 -2.11 8.61
N ARG A 55 5.70 -1.97 8.00
CA ARG A 55 6.30 -0.64 7.75
C ARG A 55 5.47 0.21 6.80
N LEU A 56 4.84 -0.42 5.79
CA LEU A 56 3.87 0.24 4.92
C LEU A 56 2.65 0.71 5.74
N ILE A 57 2.08 -0.16 6.59
CA ILE A 57 0.94 0.20 7.45
C ILE A 57 1.30 1.39 8.35
N ASP A 58 2.45 1.34 9.03
CA ASP A 58 2.92 2.44 9.89
C ASP A 58 3.11 3.74 9.09
N TYR A 59 3.51 3.64 7.82
CA TYR A 59 3.60 4.79 6.92
C TYR A 59 2.21 5.35 6.55
N LEU A 60 1.25 4.50 6.17
CA LEU A 60 -0.10 4.93 5.83
C LEU A 60 -0.84 5.53 7.03
N ASP A 61 -0.72 4.92 8.21
CA ASP A 61 -1.32 5.41 9.46
C ASP A 61 -0.82 6.81 9.82
N ARG A 62 0.48 7.08 9.64
CA ARG A 62 1.07 8.42 9.84
C ARG A 62 0.54 9.47 8.87
N HIS A 63 0.00 9.05 7.73
CA HIS A 63 -0.54 9.94 6.70
C HIS A 63 -2.05 10.16 6.82
N ILE A 64 -2.73 9.49 7.76
CA ILE A 64 -4.15 9.76 8.03
C ILE A 64 -4.30 11.24 8.44
N LYS A 65 -5.01 12.02 7.61
CA LYS A 65 -5.25 13.45 7.77
C LYS A 65 -3.98 14.32 7.79
N HIS A 66 -2.87 13.83 7.25
CA HIS A 66 -1.67 14.63 7.04
C HIS A 66 -1.87 15.58 5.85
N ASP A 67 -1.46 16.84 5.97
CA ASP A 67 -1.53 17.82 4.87
C ASP A 67 -0.40 17.55 3.85
N SER A 68 -0.60 16.56 3.00
CA SER A 68 0.30 16.18 1.91
C SER A 68 -0.47 15.43 0.80
N ILE A 69 0.14 15.30 -0.38
CA ILE A 69 -0.43 14.51 -1.49
C ILE A 69 -0.73 13.07 -1.05
N VAL A 70 0.20 12.46 -0.30
CA VAL A 70 0.03 11.11 0.25
C VAL A 70 -1.14 11.07 1.22
N GLY A 71 -1.24 12.05 2.13
CA GLY A 71 -2.34 12.12 3.10
C GLY A 71 -3.71 12.30 2.44
N ASP A 72 -3.79 13.11 1.39
CA ASP A 72 -5.01 13.29 0.58
C ASP A 72 -5.44 11.98 -0.10
N ILE A 73 -4.51 11.23 -0.71
CA ILE A 73 -4.81 9.93 -1.33
C ILE A 73 -5.22 8.89 -0.28
N VAL A 74 -4.51 8.81 0.85
CA VAL A 74 -4.85 7.92 1.97
C VAL A 74 -6.29 8.20 2.44
N CYS A 75 -6.68 9.47 2.58
CA CYS A 75 -8.04 9.85 2.96
C CYS A 75 -9.07 9.53 1.87
N LYS A 76 -8.79 9.85 0.60
CA LYS A 76 -9.70 9.62 -0.54
C LYS A 76 -9.95 8.14 -0.81
N SER A 77 -8.93 7.31 -0.65
CA SER A 77 -9.06 5.86 -0.81
C SER A 77 -9.97 5.19 0.22
N GLY A 78 -10.22 5.86 1.35
CA GLY A 78 -11.01 5.30 2.44
C GLY A 78 -10.20 4.45 3.43
N TYR A 79 -8.86 4.46 3.36
CA TYR A 79 -8.02 3.83 4.36
C TYR A 79 -8.36 4.33 5.78
N PRO A 80 -8.46 3.47 6.81
CA PRO A 80 -8.08 2.05 6.85
C PRO A 80 -9.18 1.03 6.47
N ASP A 81 -10.31 1.45 5.89
CA ASP A 81 -11.34 0.50 5.41
C ASP A 81 -10.88 -0.15 4.09
N LEU A 82 -10.29 -1.34 4.19
CA LEU A 82 -9.70 -2.03 3.04
C LEU A 82 -10.72 -2.40 1.95
N LYS A 83 -12.00 -2.53 2.28
CA LYS A 83 -13.04 -2.73 1.27
C LYS A 83 -13.18 -1.48 0.40
N ARG A 84 -13.22 -0.30 1.03
CA ARG A 84 -13.26 0.99 0.32
C ARG A 84 -11.97 1.25 -0.44
N VAL A 85 -10.82 0.90 0.13
CA VAL A 85 -9.52 1.01 -0.57
C VAL A 85 -9.52 0.15 -1.83
N LYS A 86 -10.02 -1.08 -1.77
CA LYS A 86 -10.15 -1.95 -2.94
C LYS A 86 -11.07 -1.35 -4.02
N GLU A 87 -12.21 -0.80 -3.63
CA GLU A 87 -13.13 -0.10 -4.53
C GLU A 87 -12.44 1.11 -5.18
N TYR A 88 -11.70 1.91 -4.41
CA TYR A 88 -10.92 3.03 -4.91
C TYR A 88 -9.87 2.59 -5.94
N CYS A 89 -9.08 1.57 -5.63
CA CYS A 89 -8.09 1.00 -6.54
C CYS A 89 -8.76 0.54 -7.84
N ASN A 90 -9.82 -0.26 -7.76
CA ASN A 90 -10.51 -0.76 -8.95
C ASN A 90 -11.08 0.34 -9.84
N ASN A 91 -11.61 1.42 -9.25
CA ASN A 91 -12.11 2.57 -10.03
C ASN A 91 -10.98 3.42 -10.64
N THR A 92 -9.77 3.36 -10.08
CA THR A 92 -8.60 4.08 -10.58
C THR A 92 -7.86 3.29 -11.67
N PHE A 93 -8.01 1.96 -11.68
CA PHE A 93 -7.41 1.06 -12.67
C PHE A 93 -8.33 0.77 -13.88
N ILE A 94 -9.53 1.37 -13.95
CA ILE A 94 -10.36 1.36 -15.16
C ILE A 94 -9.97 2.59 -15.99
N ASP A 95 -9.00 2.39 -16.88
CA ASP A 95 -8.77 3.20 -18.09
C ASP A 95 -9.01 2.32 -19.32
#